data_AF-A0A4Q3UUC6-F1
#
_entry.id   AF-A0A4Q3UUC6-F1
#
_cell.length_a   1.000
_cell.length_b   1.000
_cell.length_c   1.000
_cell.angle_alpha   90.00
_cell.angle_beta   90.00
_cell.angle_gamma   90.00
#
_symmetry.space_group_name_H-M   'P 1'
#
loop_
_entity.id
_entity.type
_entity.pdbx_description
1 polymer ?
#
loop_
_entity_poly.entity_id
_entity_poly.type
_entity_poly.pdbx_seq_one_letter_code
_entity_poly.pdbx_strand_id
1 'polypeptide(L)'
;MAAALFFLALQQHALAQKNVNAVKYVKPIIGTQRMGHTYPGATVPFGMVQLSPDTDTIPYEKNGRYNPDVYKYCAGYQYDDKTIVGFSHTHFSGTGHSDLGDFLVMPTVGPLKLNPGTATEPRSGFRSAFSHQQETAEAAYYKVKLDDYNITAELTATNRVGFHQYTFPKTDSAHIILDLMSGIYNYEDKNVWTFLRVENDTLITGYRQTNGWARTRTVYFAMTFSKPFYQYGNKNFSSRQVYRGFWGKFDQ
;
A
#
# COMPACT_ATOMS: atom_id res chain seq x y z
N MET A 1 84.09 4.82 4.47
CA MET A 1 82.97 5.12 3.54
C MET A 1 81.70 4.59 4.21
N ALA A 2 80.87 5.46 4.79
CA ALA A 2 79.70 5.06 5.57
C ALA A 2 78.42 5.37 4.81
N ALA A 3 77.62 4.36 4.49
CA ALA A 3 76.36 4.53 3.77
C ALA A 3 75.22 4.83 4.77
N ALA A 4 74.70 6.05 4.73
CA ALA A 4 73.52 6.43 5.52
C ALA A 4 72.24 5.92 4.83
N LEU A 5 71.59 4.92 5.42
CA LEU A 5 70.26 4.48 5.01
C LEU A 5 69.20 5.51 5.47
N PHE A 6 68.73 6.33 4.54
CA PHE A 6 67.54 7.15 4.74
C PHE A 6 66.29 6.28 4.67
N PHE A 7 65.71 5.95 5.83
CA PHE A 7 64.37 5.35 5.90
C PHE A 7 63.33 6.42 5.55
N LEU A 8 62.78 6.34 4.33
CA LEU A 8 61.63 7.16 3.94
C LEU A 8 60.39 6.62 4.65
N ALA A 9 59.99 7.26 5.75
CA ALA A 9 58.74 6.95 6.43
C ALA A 9 57.56 7.41 5.56
N LEU A 10 57.01 6.51 4.75
CA LEU A 10 55.70 6.73 4.13
C LEU A 10 54.65 6.87 5.23
N GLN A 11 54.25 8.11 5.51
CA GLN A 11 53.03 8.36 6.27
C GLN A 11 51.84 7.86 5.44
N GLN A 12 51.38 6.64 5.76
CA GLN A 12 50.08 6.17 5.31
C GLN A 12 49.03 7.08 5.96
N HIS A 13 48.63 8.13 5.23
CA HIS A 13 47.38 8.82 5.50
C HIS A 13 46.24 7.84 5.22
N ALA A 14 45.87 7.08 6.26
CA ALA A 14 44.61 6.38 6.29
C ALA A 14 43.50 7.43 6.17
N LEU A 15 43.07 7.68 4.93
CA LEU A 15 41.88 8.47 4.64
C LEU A 15 40.69 7.69 5.19
N ALA A 16 40.40 7.90 6.47
CA ALA A 16 39.19 7.44 7.10
C ALA A 16 38.03 7.96 6.25
N GLN A 17 37.39 7.06 5.48
CA GLN A 17 36.18 7.41 4.75
C GLN A 17 35.21 7.97 5.78
N LYS A 18 34.84 9.25 5.63
CA LYS A 18 33.73 9.82 6.39
C LYS A 18 32.56 8.86 6.19
N ASN A 19 31.96 8.40 7.29
CA ASN A 19 30.73 7.60 7.24
C ASN A 19 29.61 8.47 6.67
N VAL A 20 29.53 8.53 5.35
CA VAL A 20 28.47 9.20 4.62
C VAL A 20 27.25 8.31 4.75
N ASN A 21 26.31 8.69 5.61
CA ASN A 21 24.97 8.13 5.57
C ASN A 21 24.37 8.49 4.20
N ALA A 22 24.43 7.54 3.26
CA ALA A 22 23.97 7.71 1.89
C ALA A 22 22.43 7.71 1.79
N VAL A 23 21.75 7.13 2.78
CA VAL A 23 20.28 6.96 2.79
C VAL A 23 19.56 8.29 2.68
N LYS A 24 20.07 9.35 3.31
CA LYS A 24 19.51 10.71 3.29
C LYS A 24 19.45 11.37 1.89
N TYR A 25 20.13 10.81 0.89
CA TYR A 25 20.08 11.29 -0.49
C TYR A 25 19.00 10.60 -1.32
N VAL A 26 18.44 9.48 -0.84
CA VAL A 26 17.35 8.76 -1.50
C VAL A 26 16.05 9.54 -1.31
N LYS A 27 15.36 9.81 -2.42
CA LYS A 27 14.05 10.48 -2.43
C LYS A 27 13.05 9.61 -3.22
N PRO A 28 12.31 8.69 -2.58
CA PRO A 28 11.36 7.79 -3.25
C PRO A 28 10.30 8.52 -4.07
N ILE A 29 9.98 9.77 -3.73
CA ILE A 29 9.05 10.63 -4.46
C ILE A 29 9.50 10.95 -5.91
N ILE A 30 10.79 10.79 -6.24
CA ILE A 30 11.28 11.01 -7.61
C ILE A 30 10.78 9.88 -8.53
N GLY A 31 10.12 10.25 -9.62
CA GLY A 31 9.51 9.32 -10.58
C GLY A 31 8.02 9.02 -10.32
N THR A 32 7.46 9.52 -9.21
CA THR A 32 6.04 9.30 -8.84
C THR A 32 5.05 10.19 -9.59
N GLN A 33 5.54 11.17 -10.35
CA GLN A 33 4.73 12.07 -11.17
C GLN A 33 4.71 11.60 -12.64
N ARG A 34 3.52 11.49 -13.23
CA ARG A 34 3.30 11.07 -14.63
C ARG A 34 3.97 9.71 -14.90
N MET A 35 4.66 9.58 -16.04
CA MET A 35 5.08 8.30 -16.62
C MET A 35 6.38 7.70 -16.03
N GLY A 36 6.83 8.17 -14.87
CA GLY A 36 7.96 7.54 -14.16
C GLY A 36 7.54 6.25 -13.43
N HIS A 37 6.29 6.20 -12.95
CA HIS A 37 5.66 5.04 -12.31
C HIS A 37 6.51 4.39 -11.20
N THR A 38 7.21 5.20 -10.39
CA THR A 38 7.73 4.73 -9.09
C THR A 38 6.65 4.91 -8.01
N TYR A 39 6.84 4.27 -6.86
CA TYR A 39 6.00 4.44 -5.68
C TYR A 39 6.79 5.09 -4.52
N PRO A 40 6.17 5.92 -3.68
CA PRO A 40 6.85 6.56 -2.54
C PRO A 40 6.90 5.66 -1.28
N GLY A 41 6.19 4.52 -1.29
CA GLY A 41 6.04 3.63 -0.15
C GLY A 41 7.31 2.94 0.37
N ALA A 42 7.15 2.33 1.55
CA ALA A 42 8.23 1.63 2.23
C ALA A 42 8.53 0.25 1.63
N THR A 43 9.78 0.03 1.25
CA THR A 43 10.33 -1.30 0.96
C THR A 43 11.79 -1.37 1.38
N VAL A 44 12.31 -2.60 1.56
CA VAL A 44 13.72 -2.90 1.77
C VAL A 44 14.34 -3.42 0.47
N PRO A 45 15.68 -3.37 0.29
CA PRO A 45 16.33 -3.88 -0.91
C PRO A 45 15.90 -5.33 -1.24
N PHE A 46 15.28 -5.51 -2.41
CA PHE A 46 14.75 -6.80 -2.90
C PHE A 46 13.66 -7.43 -1.99
N GLY A 47 12.94 -6.62 -1.20
CA GLY A 47 11.83 -7.06 -0.36
C GLY A 47 10.60 -7.52 -1.16
N MET A 48 9.90 -8.52 -0.63
CA MET A 48 8.62 -9.02 -1.18
C MET A 48 7.47 -8.03 -0.97
N VAL A 49 7.54 -7.18 0.05
CA VAL A 49 6.54 -6.16 0.37
C VAL A 49 7.00 -4.79 -0.14
N GLN A 50 6.11 -4.11 -0.84
CA GLN A 50 6.22 -2.72 -1.25
C GLN A 50 5.00 -2.00 -0.66
N LEU A 51 5.09 -1.58 0.60
CA LEU A 51 3.95 -1.03 1.33
C LEU A 51 3.80 0.46 1.02
N SER A 52 2.86 0.79 0.13
CA SER A 52 2.71 2.13 -0.46
C SER A 52 1.27 2.62 -0.44
N PRO A 53 1.04 3.96 -0.39
CA PRO A 53 -0.24 4.55 -0.78
C PRO A 53 -0.62 4.23 -2.23
N ASP A 54 -1.92 4.01 -2.45
CA ASP A 54 -2.61 4.07 -3.74
C ASP A 54 -3.41 5.38 -3.81
N THR A 55 -3.19 6.22 -4.82
CA THR A 55 -3.95 7.49 -4.99
C THR A 55 -5.23 7.31 -5.80
N ASP A 56 -5.21 6.42 -6.80
CA ASP A 56 -6.41 5.82 -7.38
C ASP A 56 -6.14 4.44 -7.99
N THR A 57 -7.20 3.65 -8.12
CA THR A 57 -7.17 2.34 -8.79
C THR A 57 -8.31 2.29 -9.81
N ILE A 58 -8.25 3.19 -10.80
CA ILE A 58 -9.29 3.28 -11.82
C ILE A 58 -9.33 2.00 -12.67
N PRO A 59 -10.51 1.56 -13.13
CA PRO A 59 -10.63 0.29 -13.85
C PRO A 59 -10.07 0.39 -15.28
N TYR A 60 -9.62 -0.75 -15.81
CA TYR A 60 -9.24 -0.94 -17.22
C TYR A 60 -10.39 -0.65 -18.19
N GLU A 61 -11.63 -0.86 -17.74
CA GLU A 61 -12.84 -0.64 -18.52
C GLU A 61 -13.79 0.32 -17.79
N LYS A 62 -14.40 1.24 -18.53
CA LYS A 62 -15.40 2.18 -18.02
C LYS A 62 -16.53 2.30 -19.04
N ASN A 63 -17.75 1.94 -18.63
CA ASN A 63 -18.97 2.00 -19.45
C ASN A 63 -18.88 1.18 -20.76
N GLY A 64 -18.36 -0.04 -20.69
CA GLY A 64 -18.20 -0.96 -21.84
C GLY A 64 -17.05 -0.58 -22.77
N ARG A 65 -16.11 0.28 -22.33
CA ARG A 65 -15.01 0.80 -23.16
C ARG A 65 -13.68 0.82 -22.41
N TYR A 66 -12.63 0.45 -23.13
CA TYR A 66 -11.25 0.56 -22.64
C TYR A 66 -10.93 1.98 -22.16
N ASN A 67 -10.35 2.06 -20.96
CA ASN A 67 -9.96 3.28 -20.29
C ASN A 67 -8.42 3.42 -20.32
N PRO A 68 -7.85 4.25 -21.21
CA PRO A 68 -6.39 4.39 -21.35
C PRO A 68 -5.72 5.04 -20.13
N ASP A 69 -6.48 5.76 -19.31
CA ASP A 69 -5.95 6.40 -18.10
C ASP A 69 -5.51 5.40 -17.03
N VAL A 70 -5.89 4.11 -17.14
CA VAL A 70 -5.48 3.06 -16.19
C VAL A 70 -3.96 2.94 -16.08
N TYR A 71 -3.23 3.25 -17.17
CA TYR A 71 -1.77 3.23 -17.19
C TYR A 71 -1.10 4.42 -16.52
N LYS A 72 -1.85 5.45 -16.08
CA LYS A 72 -1.31 6.44 -15.15
C LYS A 72 -0.96 5.79 -13.80
N TYR A 73 -1.65 4.71 -13.43
CA TYR A 73 -1.57 4.10 -12.10
C TYR A 73 -0.76 2.80 -12.07
N CYS A 74 0.26 2.64 -12.94
CA CYS A 74 1.09 1.42 -12.98
C CYS A 74 1.72 1.03 -11.63
N ALA A 75 1.98 2.01 -10.76
CA ALA A 75 2.53 1.83 -9.42
C ALA A 75 1.58 2.33 -8.31
N GLY A 76 0.26 2.41 -8.58
CA GLY A 76 -0.78 2.79 -7.61
C GLY A 76 -0.84 4.28 -7.24
N TYR A 77 0.30 4.97 -7.28
CA TYR A 77 0.45 6.36 -6.86
C TYR A 77 0.71 7.31 -8.03
N GLN A 78 0.09 8.49 -8.00
CA GLN A 78 0.39 9.64 -8.86
C GLN A 78 0.56 10.90 -8.01
N TYR A 79 1.71 11.58 -8.16
CA TYR A 79 2.04 12.78 -7.38
C TYR A 79 1.06 13.95 -7.57
N ASP A 80 0.43 14.08 -8.74
CA ASP A 80 -0.50 15.21 -8.99
C ASP A 80 -1.89 15.01 -8.33
N ASP A 81 -2.16 13.82 -7.77
CA ASP A 81 -3.43 13.51 -7.10
C ASP A 81 -3.51 14.11 -5.69
N LYS A 82 -4.74 14.34 -5.22
CA LYS A 82 -5.02 14.97 -3.92
C LYS A 82 -5.70 14.05 -2.92
N THR A 83 -5.83 12.77 -3.25
CA THR A 83 -6.51 11.77 -2.40
C THR A 83 -5.74 10.47 -2.36
N ILE A 84 -5.76 9.79 -1.21
CA ILE A 84 -5.29 8.42 -1.05
C ILE A 84 -6.50 7.52 -0.82
N VAL A 85 -6.61 6.45 -1.61
CA VAL A 85 -7.63 5.40 -1.46
C VAL A 85 -7.30 4.51 -0.26
N GLY A 86 -6.03 4.15 -0.10
CA GLY A 86 -5.52 3.39 1.04
C GLY A 86 -4.07 2.99 0.80
N PHE A 87 -3.60 1.97 1.52
CA PHE A 87 -2.23 1.48 1.46
C PHE A 87 -2.21 -0.02 1.15
N SER A 88 -1.62 -0.41 0.03
CA SER A 88 -1.49 -1.81 -0.38
C SER A 88 -0.04 -2.30 -0.32
N HIS A 89 0.16 -3.61 -0.39
CA HIS A 89 1.39 -4.29 0.04
C HIS A 89 2.33 -4.70 -1.10
N THR A 90 1.91 -4.58 -2.35
CA THR A 90 2.62 -5.12 -3.52
C THR A 90 2.53 -4.17 -4.71
N HIS A 91 3.68 -3.75 -5.24
CA HIS A 91 3.77 -2.72 -6.28
C HIS A 91 4.91 -3.00 -7.26
N PHE A 92 4.66 -2.78 -8.55
CA PHE A 92 5.74 -2.64 -9.53
C PHE A 92 6.31 -1.23 -9.52
N SER A 93 7.56 -1.07 -9.97
CA SER A 93 8.26 0.22 -10.05
C SER A 93 8.84 0.37 -11.46
N GLY A 94 8.52 1.49 -12.12
CA GLY A 94 8.99 1.84 -13.47
C GLY A 94 8.33 1.07 -14.62
N THR A 95 7.20 0.38 -14.40
CA THR A 95 6.55 -0.41 -15.46
C THR A 95 5.63 0.42 -16.35
N GLY A 96 5.55 0.06 -17.63
CA GLY A 96 4.56 0.58 -18.59
C GLY A 96 3.24 -0.22 -18.62
N HIS A 97 3.10 -1.21 -17.74
CA HIS A 97 1.91 -2.04 -17.55
C HIS A 97 1.75 -2.36 -16.07
N SER A 98 0.59 -2.87 -15.68
CA SER A 98 0.04 -2.68 -14.34
C SER A 98 -0.56 -3.98 -13.80
N ASP A 99 -0.21 -4.36 -12.57
CA ASP A 99 -0.85 -5.44 -11.80
C ASP A 99 -0.54 -5.19 -10.30
N LEU A 100 -0.85 -6.17 -9.43
CA LEU A 100 -0.62 -6.09 -7.97
C LEU A 100 -1.61 -5.15 -7.26
N GLY A 101 -1.16 -4.35 -6.29
CA GLY A 101 -2.02 -3.59 -5.37
C GLY A 101 -2.76 -4.51 -4.38
N ASP A 102 -2.06 -5.47 -3.77
CA ASP A 102 -2.69 -6.48 -2.90
C ASP A 102 -2.88 -6.01 -1.46
N PHE A 103 -4.07 -6.32 -0.95
CA PHE A 103 -4.53 -6.04 0.40
C PHE A 103 -4.44 -4.55 0.75
N LEU A 104 -5.34 -3.75 0.15
CA LEU A 104 -5.47 -2.34 0.46
C LEU A 104 -6.08 -2.17 1.86
N VAL A 105 -5.37 -1.46 2.73
CA VAL A 105 -5.79 -1.11 4.09
C VAL A 105 -6.04 0.39 4.16
N MET A 106 -7.18 0.82 4.71
CA MET A 106 -7.47 2.24 4.95
C MET A 106 -8.03 2.45 6.37
N PRO A 107 -7.37 3.25 7.22
CA PRO A 107 -7.91 3.64 8.51
C PRO A 107 -8.88 4.82 8.33
N THR A 108 -10.01 4.81 9.03
CA THR A 108 -11.02 5.88 8.93
C THR A 108 -11.64 6.23 10.29
N VAL A 109 -12.28 7.40 10.35
CA VAL A 109 -13.08 7.85 11.51
C VAL A 109 -14.46 8.32 11.03
N GLY A 110 -15.49 8.02 11.81
CA GLY A 110 -16.87 8.43 11.55
C GLY A 110 -17.66 7.38 10.76
N PRO A 111 -18.68 7.77 9.97
CA PRO A 111 -19.57 6.82 9.31
C PRO A 111 -18.85 5.81 8.41
N LEU A 112 -19.03 4.52 8.68
CA LEU A 112 -18.44 3.42 7.91
C LEU A 112 -18.89 3.47 6.45
N LYS A 113 -17.93 3.47 5.52
CA LYS A 113 -18.15 3.38 4.07
C LYS A 113 -17.34 2.22 3.50
N LEU A 114 -17.98 1.39 2.70
CA LEU A 114 -17.39 0.20 2.07
C LEU A 114 -17.32 0.37 0.54
N ASN A 115 -16.88 1.56 0.11
CA ASN A 115 -16.56 1.90 -1.27
C ASN A 115 -15.45 2.99 -1.25
N PRO A 116 -14.54 3.03 -2.23
CA PRO A 116 -13.40 3.96 -2.22
C PRO A 116 -13.79 5.40 -2.61
N GLY A 117 -14.99 5.64 -3.12
CA GLY A 117 -15.35 6.91 -3.75
C GLY A 117 -14.53 7.18 -5.02
N THR A 118 -14.56 8.41 -5.50
CA THR A 118 -13.83 8.83 -6.72
C THR A 118 -13.00 10.07 -6.45
N ALA A 119 -12.00 10.37 -7.30
CA ALA A 119 -11.21 11.59 -7.18
C ALA A 119 -12.06 12.89 -7.25
N THR A 120 -13.21 12.86 -7.95
CA THR A 120 -14.14 14.00 -8.04
C THR A 120 -15.13 14.08 -6.88
N GLU A 121 -15.46 12.95 -6.26
CA GLU A 121 -16.39 12.85 -5.12
C GLU A 121 -15.76 12.01 -3.99
N PRO A 122 -14.62 12.42 -3.38
CA PRO A 122 -13.87 11.57 -2.46
C PRO A 122 -14.71 11.18 -1.23
N ARG A 123 -15.52 12.11 -0.74
CA ARG A 123 -16.41 11.91 0.41
C ARG A 123 -17.61 10.99 0.15
N SER A 124 -17.81 10.49 -1.08
CA SER A 124 -18.77 9.41 -1.35
C SER A 124 -18.30 8.05 -0.78
N GLY A 125 -16.99 7.90 -0.54
CA GLY A 125 -16.37 6.69 -0.04
C GLY A 125 -15.37 6.91 1.10
N PHE A 126 -14.44 5.97 1.24
CA PHE A 126 -13.45 5.91 2.30
C PHE A 126 -12.10 6.57 1.98
N ARG A 127 -11.87 7.05 0.74
CA ARG A 127 -10.63 7.76 0.40
C ARG A 127 -10.54 9.09 1.17
N SER A 128 -9.33 9.50 1.52
CA SER A 128 -9.06 10.76 2.21
C SER A 128 -8.29 11.71 1.33
N ALA A 129 -8.56 13.01 1.45
CA ALA A 129 -7.62 14.04 1.04
C ALA A 129 -6.27 13.90 1.78
N PHE A 130 -5.19 14.36 1.13
CA PHE A 130 -3.86 14.51 1.73
C PHE A 130 -3.12 15.69 1.07
N SER A 131 -1.94 16.04 1.60
CA SER A 131 -1.06 17.05 1.00
C SER A 131 0.42 16.69 1.16
N HIS A 132 1.26 17.00 0.16
CA HIS A 132 2.71 16.72 0.24
C HIS A 132 3.42 17.53 1.33
N GLN A 133 2.82 18.62 1.82
CA GLN A 133 3.30 19.37 2.99
C GLN A 133 3.26 18.53 4.27
N GLN A 134 2.42 17.50 4.32
CA GLN A 134 2.29 16.55 5.43
C GLN A 134 2.56 15.11 5.00
N GLU A 135 3.33 14.94 3.92
CA GLU A 135 3.84 13.67 3.41
C GLU A 135 5.36 13.61 3.61
N THR A 136 5.89 12.42 3.86
CA THR A 136 7.31 12.16 3.96
C THR A 136 7.60 10.77 3.40
N ALA A 137 8.49 10.71 2.41
CA ALA A 137 8.93 9.47 1.78
C ALA A 137 10.45 9.39 1.89
N GLU A 138 10.94 8.34 2.55
CA GLU A 138 12.35 8.05 2.80
C GLU A 138 12.63 6.57 2.53
N ALA A 139 13.90 6.15 2.48
CA ALA A 139 14.19 4.74 2.24
C ALA A 139 13.61 3.86 3.37
N ALA A 140 12.81 2.86 3.00
CA ALA A 140 12.09 1.96 3.90
C ALA A 140 11.09 2.63 4.88
N TYR A 141 10.69 3.89 4.65
CA TYR A 141 9.71 4.59 5.50
C TYR A 141 8.84 5.55 4.69
N TYR A 142 7.53 5.51 4.93
CA TYR A 142 6.56 6.45 4.37
C TYR A 142 5.62 6.95 5.46
N LYS A 143 5.27 8.24 5.42
CA LYS A 143 4.35 8.88 6.35
C LYS A 143 3.46 9.88 5.63
N VAL A 144 2.18 9.91 5.98
CA VAL A 144 1.22 10.88 5.44
C VAL A 144 0.13 11.25 6.45
N LYS A 145 -0.40 12.47 6.33
CA LYS A 145 -1.64 12.87 7.00
C LYS A 145 -2.84 12.59 6.10
N LEU A 146 -3.82 11.88 6.64
CA LEU A 146 -5.13 11.66 6.05
C LEU A 146 -6.06 12.75 6.59
N ASP A 147 -6.26 13.80 5.80
CA ASP A 147 -6.85 15.06 6.24
C ASP A 147 -8.33 14.94 6.60
N ASP A 148 -9.14 14.21 5.82
CA ASP A 148 -10.58 14.04 6.07
C ASP A 148 -10.86 13.25 7.37
N TYR A 149 -9.90 12.46 7.86
CA TYR A 149 -10.03 11.68 9.11
C TYR A 149 -9.17 12.17 10.27
N ASN A 150 -8.29 13.16 10.03
CA ASN A 150 -7.26 13.59 10.97
C ASN A 150 -6.37 12.43 11.48
N ILE A 151 -6.12 11.40 10.66
CA ILE A 151 -5.27 10.25 11.01
C ILE A 151 -3.87 10.48 10.44
N THR A 152 -2.82 10.22 11.22
CA THR A 152 -1.45 10.11 10.68
C THR A 152 -1.16 8.64 10.41
N ALA A 153 -0.79 8.31 9.18
CA ALA A 153 -0.38 6.98 8.76
C ALA A 153 1.13 6.92 8.59
N GLU A 154 1.77 5.89 9.16
CA GLU A 154 3.20 5.64 9.06
C GLU A 154 3.43 4.17 8.69
N LEU A 155 4.29 3.95 7.71
CA LEU A 155 4.51 2.66 7.06
C LEU A 155 6.00 2.32 7.05
N THR A 156 6.34 1.08 7.38
CA THR A 156 7.68 0.53 7.14
C THR A 156 7.58 -0.94 6.71
N ALA A 157 8.66 -1.54 6.24
CA ALA A 157 8.67 -2.90 5.72
C ALA A 157 9.93 -3.66 6.13
N THR A 158 9.81 -4.98 6.20
CA THR A 158 10.90 -5.95 6.19
C THR A 158 10.87 -6.73 4.88
N ASN A 159 11.73 -7.75 4.75
CA ASN A 159 11.78 -8.60 3.55
C ASN A 159 10.41 -9.22 3.17
N ARG A 160 9.48 -9.44 4.11
CA ARG A 160 8.18 -10.10 3.86
C ARG A 160 6.99 -9.58 4.70
N VAL A 161 7.18 -8.56 5.53
CA VAL A 161 6.12 -8.02 6.42
C VAL A 161 6.08 -6.50 6.29
N GLY A 162 4.90 -5.96 6.01
CA GLY A 162 4.60 -4.54 6.14
C GLY A 162 4.11 -4.21 7.54
N PHE A 163 4.51 -3.05 8.07
CA PHE A 163 4.10 -2.54 9.37
C PHE A 163 3.37 -1.23 9.19
N HIS A 164 2.18 -1.14 9.79
CA HIS A 164 1.34 0.05 9.79
C HIS A 164 1.28 0.60 11.22
N GLN A 165 1.52 1.90 11.37
CA GLN A 165 1.22 2.65 12.58
C GLN A 165 0.24 3.77 12.23
N TYR A 166 -0.92 3.74 12.88
CA TYR A 166 -1.99 4.72 12.68
C TYR A 166 -2.23 5.50 13.97
N THR A 167 -1.97 6.81 13.92
CA THR A 167 -2.28 7.74 15.01
C THR A 167 -3.63 8.37 14.74
N PHE A 168 -4.65 7.85 15.41
CA PHE A 168 -6.03 8.34 15.35
C PHE A 168 -6.23 9.57 16.25
N PRO A 169 -7.19 10.46 15.92
CA PRO A 169 -7.73 11.41 16.90
C PRO A 169 -8.52 10.65 17.99
N LYS A 170 -8.83 11.31 19.11
CA LYS A 170 -9.76 10.76 20.10
C LYS A 170 -11.14 10.58 19.48
N THR A 171 -11.62 9.34 19.41
CA THR A 171 -12.91 8.98 18.81
C THR A 171 -13.44 7.66 19.42
N ASP A 172 -14.74 7.43 19.28
CA ASP A 172 -15.44 6.15 19.50
C ASP A 172 -15.69 5.37 18.19
N SER A 173 -15.53 6.04 17.05
CA SER A 173 -15.96 5.58 15.71
C SER A 173 -14.74 5.38 14.80
N ALA A 174 -13.73 4.64 15.27
CA ALA A 174 -12.55 4.29 14.50
C ALA A 174 -12.75 2.97 13.75
N HIS A 175 -12.31 2.93 12.49
CA HIS A 175 -12.40 1.72 11.66
C HIS A 175 -11.09 1.45 10.92
N ILE A 176 -10.83 0.16 10.65
CA ILE A 176 -9.85 -0.28 9.66
C ILE A 176 -10.63 -0.99 8.56
N ILE A 177 -10.48 -0.51 7.33
CA ILE A 177 -11.06 -1.12 6.13
C ILE A 177 -9.96 -1.98 5.49
N LEU A 178 -10.29 -3.23 5.18
CA LEU A 178 -9.47 -4.11 4.34
C LEU A 178 -10.25 -4.40 3.06
N ASP A 179 -9.80 -3.84 1.95
CA ASP A 179 -10.39 -4.06 0.64
C ASP A 179 -9.62 -5.15 -0.12
N LEU A 180 -10.23 -6.35 -0.16
CA LEU A 180 -9.72 -7.49 -0.93
C LEU A 180 -10.11 -7.42 -2.42
N MET A 181 -10.96 -6.49 -2.84
CA MET A 181 -11.40 -6.31 -4.22
C MET A 181 -10.59 -5.23 -4.95
N SER A 182 -10.02 -4.28 -4.21
CA SER A 182 -9.06 -3.28 -4.70
C SER A 182 -7.85 -3.91 -5.38
N GLY A 183 -7.31 -3.28 -6.41
CA GLY A 183 -6.07 -3.73 -7.05
C GLY A 183 -5.69 -2.81 -8.19
N ILE A 184 -4.39 -2.71 -8.46
CA ILE A 184 -3.88 -1.93 -9.58
C ILE A 184 -4.32 -2.64 -10.88
N TYR A 185 -4.81 -1.86 -11.86
CA TYR A 185 -5.39 -2.36 -13.12
C TYR A 185 -6.57 -3.32 -12.87
N ASN A 186 -7.63 -2.81 -12.25
CA ASN A 186 -8.81 -3.59 -11.89
C ASN A 186 -9.81 -3.72 -13.05
N TYR A 187 -10.57 -4.82 -13.08
CA TYR A 187 -11.69 -5.06 -13.99
C TYR A 187 -12.60 -6.16 -13.42
N GLU A 188 -13.81 -6.29 -13.96
CA GLU A 188 -14.73 -7.37 -13.57
C GLU A 188 -14.06 -8.74 -13.77
N ASP A 189 -14.28 -9.68 -12.84
CA ASP A 189 -13.62 -11.00 -12.80
C ASP A 189 -12.07 -11.02 -12.71
N LYS A 190 -11.38 -9.87 -12.50
CA LYS A 190 -9.94 -9.86 -12.15
C LYS A 190 -9.68 -10.70 -10.89
N ASN A 191 -10.53 -10.53 -9.88
CA ASN A 191 -10.47 -11.27 -8.62
C ASN A 191 -11.25 -12.57 -8.76
N VAL A 192 -10.53 -13.67 -9.03
CA VAL A 192 -11.11 -15.02 -9.21
C VAL A 192 -11.65 -15.58 -7.90
N TRP A 193 -10.92 -15.36 -6.81
CA TRP A 193 -11.36 -15.75 -5.48
C TRP A 193 -10.72 -14.88 -4.41
N THR A 194 -11.51 -14.42 -3.44
CA THR A 194 -11.05 -13.77 -2.22
C THR A 194 -11.55 -14.56 -1.01
N PHE A 195 -10.67 -14.74 -0.03
CA PHE A 195 -10.99 -15.47 1.20
C PHE A 195 -10.39 -14.73 2.40
N LEU A 196 -11.17 -14.65 3.47
CA LEU A 196 -10.76 -14.10 4.76
C LEU A 196 -11.34 -14.97 5.87
N ARG A 197 -10.55 -15.18 6.92
CA ARG A 197 -10.97 -15.77 8.19
C ARG A 197 -10.54 -14.87 9.34
N VAL A 198 -11.46 -14.66 10.27
CA VAL A 198 -11.17 -14.19 11.63
C VAL A 198 -10.73 -15.40 12.45
N GLU A 199 -9.47 -15.45 12.85
CA GLU A 199 -8.92 -16.56 13.65
C GLU A 199 -9.11 -16.31 15.16
N ASN A 200 -8.96 -15.04 15.57
CA ASN A 200 -9.22 -14.54 16.92
C ASN A 200 -9.41 -13.01 16.87
N ASP A 201 -9.55 -12.34 18.03
CA ASP A 201 -9.80 -10.90 18.16
C ASP A 201 -8.71 -9.97 17.61
N THR A 202 -7.52 -10.48 17.31
CA THR A 202 -6.33 -9.72 16.89
C THR A 202 -5.64 -10.29 15.65
N LEU A 203 -6.13 -11.39 15.07
CA LEU A 203 -5.54 -12.06 13.91
C LEU A 203 -6.61 -12.41 12.86
N ILE A 204 -6.34 -11.97 11.63
CA ILE A 204 -7.04 -12.42 10.43
C ILE A 204 -6.06 -13.09 9.46
N THR A 205 -6.54 -14.09 8.74
CA THR A 205 -5.81 -14.76 7.65
C THR A 205 -6.64 -14.72 6.38
N GLY A 206 -5.99 -14.93 5.23
CA GLY A 206 -6.73 -14.99 3.98
C GLY A 206 -5.85 -15.19 2.76
N TYR A 207 -6.49 -15.15 1.60
CA TYR A 207 -5.80 -15.12 0.32
C TYR A 207 -6.63 -14.42 -0.74
N ARG A 208 -5.94 -14.06 -1.82
CA ARG A 208 -6.55 -13.61 -3.07
C ARG A 208 -5.92 -14.34 -4.25
N GLN A 209 -6.77 -14.81 -5.15
CA GLN A 209 -6.40 -15.29 -6.47
C GLN A 209 -6.85 -14.28 -7.51
N THR A 210 -5.93 -13.83 -8.37
CA THR A 210 -6.21 -12.92 -9.48
C THR A 210 -5.83 -13.51 -10.82
N ASN A 211 -6.60 -13.18 -11.84
CA ASN A 211 -6.16 -13.26 -13.23
C ASN A 211 -5.80 -11.85 -13.71
N GLY A 212 -4.72 -11.69 -14.47
CA GLY A 212 -4.18 -10.37 -14.81
C GLY A 212 -3.04 -10.46 -15.80
N TRP A 213 -2.06 -9.56 -15.68
CA TRP A 213 -0.81 -9.69 -16.44
C TRP A 213 -0.07 -10.96 -16.02
N ALA A 214 -0.03 -11.23 -14.72
CA ALA A 214 0.29 -12.55 -14.19
C ALA A 214 -0.95 -13.46 -14.24
N ARG A 215 -0.95 -14.43 -15.17
CA ARG A 215 -1.99 -15.46 -15.26
C ARG A 215 -1.94 -16.35 -14.01
N THR A 216 -3.04 -16.41 -13.26
CA THR A 216 -3.22 -17.28 -12.08
C THR A 216 -2.30 -16.95 -10.88
N ARG A 217 -2.19 -15.66 -10.53
CA ARG A 217 -1.44 -15.24 -9.33
C ARG A 217 -2.27 -15.51 -8.06
N THR A 218 -1.68 -16.13 -7.04
CA THR A 218 -2.31 -16.31 -5.72
C THR A 218 -1.38 -15.77 -4.64
N VAL A 219 -1.90 -14.93 -3.74
CA VAL A 219 -1.14 -14.38 -2.60
C VAL A 219 -1.93 -14.63 -1.33
N TYR A 220 -1.23 -15.09 -0.29
CA TYR A 220 -1.76 -15.35 1.04
C TYR A 220 -1.31 -14.26 2.00
N PHE A 221 -2.09 -13.99 3.05
CA PHE A 221 -1.72 -13.07 4.11
C PHE A 221 -2.12 -13.58 5.50
N ALA A 222 -1.41 -13.08 6.49
CA ALA A 222 -1.82 -13.01 7.88
C ALA A 222 -1.61 -11.57 8.34
N MET A 223 -2.61 -10.97 8.98
CA MET A 223 -2.58 -9.58 9.46
C MET A 223 -2.97 -9.58 10.93
N THR A 224 -2.13 -8.96 11.75
CA THR A 224 -2.34 -8.87 13.20
C THR A 224 -2.45 -7.42 13.65
N PHE A 225 -3.31 -7.18 14.63
CA PHE A 225 -3.63 -5.85 15.14
C PHE A 225 -3.16 -5.68 16.58
N SER A 226 -2.59 -4.52 16.90
CA SER A 226 -2.16 -4.16 18.26
C SER A 226 -3.32 -3.80 19.20
N LYS A 227 -4.55 -3.81 18.69
CA LYS A 227 -5.82 -3.64 19.41
C LYS A 227 -6.77 -4.73 18.95
N PRO A 228 -7.51 -5.38 19.87
CA PRO A 228 -8.55 -6.32 19.48
C PRO A 228 -9.70 -5.59 18.79
N PHE A 229 -10.30 -6.22 17.79
CA PHE A 229 -11.54 -5.71 17.19
C PHE A 229 -12.76 -6.20 17.99
N TYR A 230 -13.63 -5.26 18.38
CA TYR A 230 -14.87 -5.58 19.11
C TYR A 230 -16.04 -5.94 18.20
N GLN A 231 -15.98 -5.49 16.94
CA GLN A 231 -16.99 -5.75 15.91
C GLN A 231 -16.30 -5.82 14.56
N TYR A 232 -16.76 -6.75 13.71
CA TYR A 232 -16.35 -6.87 12.32
C TYR A 232 -17.57 -7.22 11.46
N GLY A 233 -17.45 -7.03 10.16
CA GLY A 233 -18.46 -7.34 9.16
C GLY A 233 -17.85 -7.34 7.78
N ASN A 234 -18.61 -7.69 6.75
CA ASN A 234 -18.14 -7.62 5.37
C ASN A 234 -19.23 -7.07 4.43
N LYS A 235 -18.80 -6.68 3.23
CA LYS A 235 -19.68 -6.50 2.08
C LYS A 235 -19.32 -7.57 1.08
N ASN A 236 -20.22 -8.52 0.87
CA ASN A 236 -20.04 -9.56 -0.13
C ASN A 236 -20.48 -9.05 -1.51
N PHE A 237 -19.63 -9.22 -2.51
CA PHE A 237 -19.87 -8.82 -3.91
C PHE A 237 -20.22 -10.01 -4.83
N SER A 238 -20.20 -11.24 -4.33
CA SER A 238 -20.60 -12.43 -5.10
C SER A 238 -22.08 -12.37 -5.50
N SER A 239 -22.36 -12.71 -6.75
CA SER A 239 -23.72 -12.91 -7.26
C SER A 239 -24.52 -13.86 -6.36
N ARG A 240 -25.76 -13.46 -6.03
CA ARG A 240 -26.66 -14.18 -5.11
C ARG A 240 -26.90 -15.61 -5.60
N GLN A 241 -26.23 -16.57 -4.97
CA GLN A 241 -26.45 -17.99 -5.22
C GLN A 241 -27.83 -18.43 -4.71
N VAL A 242 -28.48 -19.32 -5.47
CA VAL A 242 -29.73 -19.98 -5.05
C VAL A 242 -29.44 -20.92 -3.87
N TYR A 243 -28.34 -21.68 -3.96
CA TYR A 243 -27.82 -22.46 -2.85
C TYR A 243 -27.05 -21.56 -1.88
N ARG A 244 -27.57 -21.44 -0.65
CA ARG A 244 -26.95 -20.68 0.46
C ARG A 244 -26.39 -21.58 1.57
N GLY A 245 -26.40 -22.90 1.35
CA GLY A 245 -26.21 -23.88 2.41
C GLY A 245 -27.26 -23.74 3.52
N PHE A 246 -26.95 -24.30 4.70
CA PHE A 246 -27.83 -24.26 5.87
C PHE A 246 -27.65 -23.00 6.74
N TRP A 247 -26.87 -22.03 6.28
CA TRP A 247 -26.47 -20.84 7.05
C TRP A 247 -27.57 -19.77 7.19
N GLY A 248 -28.70 -19.90 6.47
CA GLY A 248 -29.82 -18.95 6.51
C GLY A 248 -30.64 -18.90 7.81
N LYS A 249 -30.10 -19.41 8.93
CA LYS A 249 -30.66 -19.31 10.28
C LYS A 249 -29.86 -18.41 11.22
N PHE A 250 -28.77 -17.82 10.74
CA PHE A 250 -27.97 -16.86 11.48
C PHE A 250 -28.15 -15.50 10.82
N ASP A 251 -28.56 -14.49 11.59
CA ASP A 251 -28.66 -13.11 11.12
C ASP A 251 -27.26 -12.60 10.75
N GLN A 252 -27.13 -12.11 9.51
CA GLN A 252 -25.89 -11.55 8.92
C GLN A 252 -26.01 -10.03 8.78
#